data_AF-L0JNC2-F1
#
_entry.id   AF-L0JNC2-F1
#
_cell.length_a   1.000
_cell.length_b   1.000
_cell.length_c   1.000
_cell.angle_alpha   90.00
_cell.angle_beta   90.00
_cell.angle_gamma   90.00
#
_symmetry.space_group_name_H-M   'P 1'
#
loop_
_entity.id
_entity.type
_entity.pdbx_description
1 polymer ?
#
loop_
_entity_poly.entity_id
_entity_poly.type
_entity_poly.pdbx_seq_one_letter_code
_entity_poly.pdbx_strand_id
1 'polypeptide(L)'
;MKFSDEYNHRSDDNTRSSRNSPLLPVTHSPEQTIASDRTVRLLDTTLRDGEQAPGVSLSPDEKVEIARSLERAGVSVIEAGSACTGAGERQAISRVTDLDLDARVTSFCRGMKGDIDLALECDVDGVHIVVPASDRHVEGKVGTSRADNLENTAELVAYAKENDLWVEVIGEDGSRADLDYLEELAETSFEAGADRFCFADTVGHTGPEHTHEAVSRLADLGPVSAHTHDDLGLGVTNALAAVSAGADLVHCTVDGLGERAGNVALEEVAIALDHVYDVETLDLEEVYDLAQTVARATGVQLPPNKAVIGENAFTHESGIHTDGTLKDDKMYEPYAPETVGRERRLALGKHTGRAGVRAALEEHDVEAADDEVAEIATRVTELGDRGRRVTDADLLAIAEDVTGDDRERVVDLLDLSATSGGAVPTASVRLDVDGEERVASGTGSGPVDAAVSAVREALGSMADAELESYHVDAVTGGTDAVVTVEVTMVRNDRSVTVARSEADITRASVKAMVDALDRLLAADQQPLAPADD
;
A
#
# COMPACT_ATOMS: atom_id res chain seq x y z
N MET A 1 59.02 9.15 -24.90
CA MET A 1 57.94 8.20 -24.53
C MET A 1 56.66 9.02 -24.61
N LYS A 2 55.95 9.14 -25.76
CA LYS A 2 54.98 8.19 -26.41
C LYS A 2 54.12 7.50 -25.35
N PHE A 3 52.79 7.70 -25.28
CA PHE A 3 51.72 7.60 -26.30
C PHE A 3 50.66 8.71 -26.05
N SER A 4 50.23 9.57 -26.99
CA SER A 4 49.44 9.44 -28.24
C SER A 4 47.93 9.30 -28.06
N ASP A 5 47.23 10.41 -28.39
CA ASP A 5 45.81 10.53 -28.73
C ASP A 5 45.40 9.58 -29.87
N GLU A 6 44.16 9.08 -29.82
CA GLU A 6 43.32 8.96 -31.03
C GLU A 6 41.84 8.81 -30.64
N TYR A 7 41.09 9.89 -30.90
CA TYR A 7 39.65 9.92 -31.10
C TYR A 7 39.29 9.12 -32.36
N ASN A 8 38.16 8.38 -32.34
CA ASN A 8 37.48 8.03 -33.58
C ASN A 8 35.95 8.09 -33.44
N HIS A 9 35.36 8.88 -34.32
CA HIS A 9 33.93 9.11 -34.53
C HIS A 9 33.24 7.90 -35.15
N ARG A 10 31.97 7.70 -34.76
CA ARG A 10 30.80 7.27 -35.55
C ARG A 10 29.62 7.19 -34.56
N SER A 11 28.40 7.60 -34.80
CA SER A 11 27.70 8.43 -35.80
C SER A 11 26.26 8.41 -35.29
N ASP A 12 25.64 9.58 -35.12
CA ASP A 12 24.27 9.71 -34.63
C ASP A 12 23.27 8.94 -35.51
N ASP A 13 22.42 8.14 -34.87
CA ASP A 13 21.06 7.92 -35.37
C ASP A 13 20.09 8.16 -34.21
N ASN A 14 19.25 9.18 -34.37
CA ASN A 14 18.38 9.73 -33.36
C ASN A 14 16.93 9.55 -33.80
N THR A 15 16.22 8.61 -33.18
CA THR A 15 14.75 8.60 -33.16
C THR A 15 14.22 8.08 -31.83
N ARG A 16 13.73 9.01 -30.98
CA ARG A 16 12.65 8.92 -29.94
C ARG A 16 12.53 7.58 -29.19
N SER A 17 12.73 7.50 -27.87
CA SER A 17 11.89 8.10 -26.82
C SER A 17 12.61 8.02 -25.47
N SER A 18 12.65 9.14 -24.76
CA SER A 18 13.31 9.35 -23.46
C SER A 18 12.35 9.10 -22.29
N ARG A 19 12.74 8.26 -21.31
CA ARG A 19 12.44 8.44 -19.86
C ARG A 19 13.02 7.41 -18.87
N ASN A 20 13.86 6.44 -19.23
CA ASN A 20 14.58 5.62 -18.23
C ASN A 20 15.99 6.17 -17.97
N SER A 21 16.20 6.79 -16.81
CA SER A 21 17.55 7.06 -16.30
C SER A 21 18.04 5.81 -15.56
N PRO A 22 19.22 5.24 -15.90
CA PRO A 22 19.66 3.99 -15.30
C PRO A 22 19.92 4.16 -13.79
N LEU A 23 19.44 3.19 -13.02
CA LEU A 23 19.71 2.98 -11.59
C LEU A 23 21.23 3.01 -11.32
N LEU A 24 21.65 3.40 -10.11
CA LEU A 24 23.03 3.15 -9.72
C LEU A 24 23.19 1.63 -9.63
N PRO A 25 24.08 1.00 -10.43
CA PRO A 25 24.23 -0.44 -10.36
C PRO A 25 24.73 -0.79 -8.97
N VAL A 26 23.98 -1.62 -8.24
CA VAL A 26 24.53 -2.35 -7.11
C VAL A 26 25.77 -3.04 -7.65
N THR A 27 26.95 -2.77 -7.07
CA THR A 27 28.17 -3.43 -7.57
C THR A 27 28.05 -4.92 -7.28
N HIS A 28 27.58 -5.67 -8.26
CA HIS A 28 27.35 -7.10 -8.12
C HIS A 28 28.67 -7.80 -7.80
N SER A 29 28.68 -8.55 -6.70
CA SER A 29 29.68 -9.59 -6.45
C SER A 29 29.71 -10.55 -7.65
N PRO A 30 30.87 -11.10 -8.06
CA PRO A 30 30.96 -12.05 -9.17
C PRO A 30 30.12 -13.34 -9.00
N GLU A 31 29.60 -13.59 -7.80
CA GLU A 31 28.71 -14.70 -7.48
C GLU A 31 27.50 -14.13 -6.73
N GLN A 32 26.45 -13.72 -7.46
CA GLN A 32 25.13 -13.53 -6.85
C GLN A 32 24.58 -14.90 -6.46
N THR A 33 23.95 -14.99 -5.29
CA THR A 33 23.31 -16.22 -4.81
C THR A 33 22.02 -16.54 -5.56
N ILE A 34 21.40 -15.54 -6.20
CA ILE A 34 20.26 -15.70 -7.09
C ILE A 34 20.68 -15.11 -8.44
N ALA A 35 20.61 -15.91 -9.50
CA ALA A 35 20.95 -15.48 -10.85
C ALA A 35 19.82 -14.65 -11.46
N SER A 36 20.15 -13.61 -12.21
CA SER A 36 19.17 -12.70 -12.83
C SER A 36 18.36 -13.33 -13.98
N ASP A 37 18.80 -14.47 -14.52
CA ASP A 37 18.05 -15.24 -15.52
C ASP A 37 17.08 -16.25 -14.88
N ARG A 38 16.99 -16.29 -13.54
CA ARG A 38 16.09 -17.19 -12.82
C ARG A 38 14.65 -16.69 -12.91
N THR A 39 13.72 -17.57 -13.28
CA THR A 39 12.29 -17.30 -13.17
C THR A 39 11.81 -17.59 -11.75
N VAL A 40 11.35 -16.56 -11.05
CA VAL A 40 10.71 -16.67 -9.74
C VAL A 40 9.29 -16.14 -9.87
N ARG A 41 8.36 -16.82 -9.21
CA ARG A 41 6.94 -16.44 -9.17
C ARG A 41 6.51 -16.16 -7.75
N LEU A 42 5.45 -15.38 -7.59
CA LEU A 42 4.81 -15.17 -6.30
C LEU A 42 3.42 -15.79 -6.30
N LEU A 43 3.11 -16.42 -5.17
CA LEU A 43 1.78 -16.90 -4.81
C LEU A 43 1.24 -16.00 -3.71
N ASP A 44 0.11 -15.35 -3.97
CA ASP A 44 -0.59 -14.61 -2.93
C ASP A 44 -1.54 -15.52 -2.16
N THR A 45 -1.46 -15.49 -0.83
CA THR A 45 -2.41 -16.13 0.08
C THR A 45 -3.12 -15.12 0.99
N THR A 46 -3.26 -13.87 0.54
CA THR A 46 -3.97 -12.83 1.31
C THR A 46 -5.44 -13.19 1.51
N LEU A 47 -6.07 -13.79 0.49
CA LEU A 47 -7.47 -14.19 0.51
C LEU A 47 -7.78 -15.44 1.35
N ARG A 48 -6.73 -16.16 1.81
CA ARG A 48 -6.87 -17.34 2.66
C ARG A 48 -6.16 -17.15 3.98
N ASP A 49 -4.82 -17.09 3.95
CA ASP A 49 -4.02 -17.04 5.16
C ASP A 49 -4.00 -15.63 5.77
N GLY A 50 -4.01 -14.59 4.93
CA GLY A 50 -4.19 -13.21 5.37
C GLY A 50 -5.49 -13.00 6.15
N GLU A 51 -6.56 -13.70 5.79
CA GLU A 51 -7.85 -13.66 6.50
C GLU A 51 -7.80 -14.33 7.89
N GLN A 52 -6.78 -15.14 8.19
CA GLN A 52 -6.60 -15.70 9.54
C GLN A 52 -6.07 -14.65 10.54
N ALA A 53 -5.67 -13.47 10.07
CA ALA A 53 -5.29 -12.37 10.93
C ALA A 53 -6.49 -11.95 11.84
N PRO A 54 -6.27 -11.73 13.14
CA PRO A 54 -7.35 -11.38 14.06
C PRO A 54 -8.12 -10.12 13.63
N GLY A 55 -9.43 -10.28 13.38
CA GLY A 55 -10.32 -9.18 13.02
C GLY A 55 -10.51 -8.97 11.51
N VAL A 56 -9.79 -9.72 10.68
CA VAL A 56 -10.01 -9.73 9.24
C VAL A 56 -11.15 -10.70 8.89
N SER A 57 -12.06 -10.25 8.03
CA SER A 57 -13.16 -11.06 7.50
C SER A 57 -13.56 -10.44 6.17
N LEU A 58 -13.20 -11.08 5.06
CA LEU A 58 -13.41 -10.53 3.74
C LEU A 58 -14.76 -10.98 3.18
N SER A 59 -15.55 -10.04 2.69
CA SER A 59 -16.76 -10.34 1.93
C SER A 59 -16.41 -10.88 0.54
N PRO A 60 -17.33 -11.59 -0.13
CA PRO A 60 -17.11 -12.05 -1.51
C PRO A 60 -16.81 -10.91 -2.51
N ASP A 61 -17.33 -9.70 -2.28
CA ASP A 61 -17.04 -8.54 -3.13
C ASP A 61 -15.60 -8.04 -2.92
N GLU A 62 -15.15 -7.95 -1.67
CA GLU A 62 -13.78 -7.57 -1.32
C GLU A 62 -12.76 -8.59 -1.84
N LYS A 63 -13.03 -9.90 -1.74
CA LYS A 63 -12.16 -10.93 -2.33
C LYS A 63 -12.01 -10.77 -3.84
N VAL A 64 -13.10 -10.44 -4.55
CA VAL A 64 -13.08 -10.16 -5.99
C VAL A 64 -12.27 -8.91 -6.31
N GLU A 65 -12.42 -7.84 -5.52
CA GLU A 65 -11.67 -6.59 -5.70
C GLU A 65 -10.17 -6.82 -5.52
N ILE A 66 -9.78 -7.50 -4.45
CA ILE A 66 -8.39 -7.86 -4.17
C ILE A 66 -7.85 -8.79 -5.26
N ALA A 67 -8.58 -9.82 -5.69
CA ALA A 67 -8.15 -10.74 -6.76
C ALA A 67 -7.85 -9.99 -8.07
N ARG A 68 -8.69 -9.03 -8.46
CA ARG A 68 -8.41 -8.17 -9.62
C ARG A 68 -7.19 -7.28 -9.43
N SER A 69 -6.91 -6.86 -8.21
CA SER A 69 -5.72 -6.06 -7.90
C SER A 69 -4.45 -6.90 -7.95
N LEU A 70 -4.51 -8.14 -7.47
CA LEU A 70 -3.42 -9.12 -7.58
C LEU A 70 -3.12 -9.46 -9.05
N GLU A 71 -4.16 -9.63 -9.87
CA GLU A 71 -4.03 -9.84 -11.31
C GLU A 71 -3.32 -8.67 -12.00
N ARG A 72 -3.72 -7.42 -11.71
CA ARG A 72 -3.05 -6.23 -12.27
C ARG A 72 -1.59 -6.14 -11.88
N ALA A 73 -1.26 -6.49 -10.64
CA ALA A 73 0.13 -6.56 -10.18
C ALA A 73 0.92 -7.75 -10.78
N GLY A 74 0.28 -8.64 -11.53
CA GLY A 74 0.96 -9.77 -12.20
C GLY A 74 1.26 -10.96 -11.30
N VAL A 75 0.51 -11.14 -10.21
CA VAL A 75 0.67 -12.29 -9.30
C VAL A 75 0.40 -13.59 -10.08
N SER A 76 1.28 -14.59 -9.94
CA SER A 76 1.19 -15.82 -10.75
C SER A 76 0.16 -16.84 -10.22
N VAL A 77 -0.04 -16.88 -8.90
CA VAL A 77 -0.95 -17.82 -8.24
C VAL A 77 -1.70 -17.11 -7.12
N ILE A 78 -3.01 -17.28 -7.04
CA ILE A 78 -3.87 -16.71 -6.00
C ILE A 78 -4.54 -17.84 -5.24
N GLU A 79 -4.21 -18.02 -3.96
CA GLU A 79 -4.95 -18.92 -3.07
C GLU A 79 -6.21 -18.19 -2.56
N ALA A 80 -7.33 -18.42 -3.24
CA ALA A 80 -8.56 -17.65 -3.06
C ALA A 80 -9.33 -17.94 -1.76
N GLY A 81 -8.92 -18.98 -1.01
CA GLY A 81 -9.59 -19.38 0.22
C GLY A 81 -9.52 -20.87 0.50
N SER A 82 -10.24 -21.29 1.54
CA SER A 82 -10.39 -22.70 1.92
C SER A 82 -11.82 -23.16 1.70
N ALA A 83 -12.10 -23.89 0.61
CA ALA A 83 -13.47 -24.32 0.26
C ALA A 83 -14.19 -25.11 1.38
N CYS A 84 -13.41 -25.76 2.25
CA CYS A 84 -13.91 -26.47 3.42
C CYS A 84 -14.44 -25.60 4.56
N THR A 85 -14.12 -24.29 4.59
CA THR A 85 -14.52 -23.38 5.68
C THR A 85 -16.03 -23.20 5.77
N GLY A 86 -16.72 -23.10 4.63
CA GLY A 86 -18.17 -22.94 4.62
C GLY A 86 -18.74 -22.56 3.26
N ALA A 87 -20.07 -22.50 3.18
CA ALA A 87 -20.76 -22.16 1.94
C ALA A 87 -20.49 -20.72 1.47
N GLY A 88 -20.35 -19.76 2.40
CA GLY A 88 -19.99 -18.38 2.06
C GLY A 88 -18.59 -18.29 1.44
N GLU A 89 -17.65 -19.06 1.96
CA GLU A 89 -16.28 -19.12 1.44
C GLU A 89 -16.24 -19.72 0.03
N ARG A 90 -16.97 -20.84 -0.20
CA ARG A 90 -17.10 -21.42 -1.56
C ARG A 90 -17.73 -20.46 -2.56
N GLN A 91 -18.73 -19.69 -2.13
CA GLN A 91 -19.30 -18.65 -2.98
C GLN A 91 -18.26 -17.58 -3.33
N ALA A 92 -17.41 -17.18 -2.40
CA ALA A 92 -16.37 -16.19 -2.67
C ALA A 92 -15.30 -16.75 -3.62
N ILE A 93 -14.83 -17.99 -3.41
CA ILE A 93 -13.88 -18.66 -4.30
C ILE A 93 -14.47 -18.78 -5.72
N SER A 94 -15.72 -19.24 -5.85
CA SER A 94 -16.39 -19.36 -7.16
C SER A 94 -16.48 -18.02 -7.89
N ARG A 95 -16.68 -16.92 -7.14
CA ARG A 95 -16.71 -15.57 -7.74
C ARG A 95 -15.34 -15.10 -8.20
N VAL A 96 -14.26 -15.58 -7.60
CA VAL A 96 -12.89 -15.29 -8.02
C VAL A 96 -12.54 -16.12 -9.26
N THR A 97 -12.90 -17.40 -9.30
CA THR A 97 -12.69 -18.27 -10.48
C THR A 97 -13.51 -17.80 -11.69
N ASP A 98 -14.71 -17.23 -11.47
CA ASP A 98 -15.54 -16.60 -12.51
C ASP A 98 -14.90 -15.36 -13.19
N LEU A 99 -13.77 -14.84 -12.69
CA LEU A 99 -13.12 -13.64 -13.23
C LEU A 99 -12.27 -13.90 -14.48
N ASP A 100 -12.00 -15.16 -14.83
CA ASP A 100 -11.17 -15.55 -15.98
C ASP A 100 -9.79 -14.85 -15.95
N LEU A 101 -9.09 -14.99 -14.82
CA LEU A 101 -7.78 -14.38 -14.55
C LEU A 101 -6.66 -15.14 -15.28
N ASP A 102 -5.55 -14.48 -15.64
CA ASP A 102 -4.34 -15.16 -16.10
C ASP A 102 -3.63 -15.88 -14.93
N ALA A 103 -3.77 -15.34 -13.71
CA ALA A 103 -3.29 -15.98 -12.49
C ALA A 103 -4.00 -17.31 -12.22
N ARG A 104 -3.24 -18.32 -11.78
CA ARG A 104 -3.82 -19.59 -11.34
C ARG A 104 -4.58 -19.40 -10.03
N VAL A 105 -5.86 -19.75 -9.99
CA VAL A 105 -6.68 -19.68 -8.78
C VAL A 105 -6.71 -21.04 -8.08
N THR A 106 -6.30 -21.09 -6.81
CA THR A 106 -6.25 -22.33 -6.04
C THR A 106 -7.06 -22.27 -4.75
N SER A 107 -7.34 -23.44 -4.16
CA SER A 107 -7.92 -23.52 -2.82
C SER A 107 -7.10 -24.40 -1.87
N PHE A 108 -7.00 -23.94 -0.63
CA PHE A 108 -6.42 -24.70 0.47
C PHE A 108 -7.29 -25.92 0.79
N CYS A 109 -6.64 -27.08 0.88
CA CYS A 109 -7.24 -28.34 1.31
C CYS A 109 -6.46 -28.92 2.49
N ARG A 110 -7.17 -29.38 3.52
CA ARG A 110 -6.56 -30.29 4.51
C ARG A 110 -6.26 -31.63 3.81
N GLY A 111 -5.45 -32.48 4.43
CA GLY A 111 -5.15 -33.84 3.97
C GLY A 111 -6.34 -34.81 4.00
N MET A 112 -7.46 -34.45 3.36
CA MET A 112 -8.69 -35.23 3.26
C MET A 112 -9.35 -35.04 1.89
N LYS A 113 -9.86 -36.14 1.32
CA LYS A 113 -10.49 -36.16 0.00
C LYS A 113 -11.69 -35.20 -0.10
N GLY A 114 -12.50 -35.11 0.96
CA GLY A 114 -13.69 -34.27 0.96
C GLY A 114 -13.40 -32.77 0.83
N ASP A 115 -12.21 -32.30 1.20
CA ASP A 115 -11.82 -30.91 0.98
C ASP A 115 -11.52 -30.66 -0.51
N ILE A 116 -10.90 -31.62 -1.20
CA ILE A 116 -10.65 -31.58 -2.65
C ILE A 116 -11.98 -31.60 -3.41
N ASP A 117 -12.94 -32.44 -2.99
CA ASP A 117 -14.28 -32.47 -3.58
C ASP A 117 -14.97 -31.09 -3.50
N LEU A 118 -14.85 -30.41 -2.36
CA LEU A 118 -15.40 -29.06 -2.17
C LEU A 118 -14.66 -27.99 -2.97
N ALA A 119 -13.35 -28.13 -3.18
CA ALA A 119 -12.57 -27.24 -4.02
C ALA A 119 -12.98 -27.38 -5.50
N LEU A 120 -13.19 -28.61 -5.97
CA LEU A 120 -13.68 -28.91 -7.32
C LEU A 120 -15.06 -28.28 -7.58
N GLU A 121 -15.94 -28.23 -6.58
CA GLU A 121 -17.25 -27.54 -6.68
C GLU A 121 -17.13 -26.02 -6.92
N CYS A 122 -15.94 -25.43 -6.72
CA CYS A 122 -15.68 -24.01 -6.90
C CYS A 122 -14.93 -23.70 -8.22
N ASP A 123 -14.72 -24.70 -9.08
CA ASP A 123 -14.03 -24.55 -10.37
C ASP A 123 -12.61 -23.96 -10.26
N VAL A 124 -11.86 -24.31 -9.20
CA VAL A 124 -10.46 -23.88 -9.03
C VAL A 124 -9.52 -24.61 -10.01
N ASP A 125 -8.44 -23.94 -10.40
CA ASP A 125 -7.40 -24.51 -11.27
C ASP A 125 -6.50 -25.51 -10.54
N GLY A 126 -6.44 -25.41 -9.21
CA GLY A 126 -5.55 -26.21 -8.40
C GLY A 126 -5.85 -26.22 -6.91
N VAL A 127 -5.15 -27.08 -6.19
CA VAL A 127 -5.29 -27.24 -4.75
C VAL A 127 -3.93 -27.28 -4.06
N HIS A 128 -3.89 -26.74 -2.85
CA HIS A 128 -2.77 -26.93 -1.93
C HIS A 128 -3.17 -27.94 -0.87
N ILE A 129 -2.55 -29.11 -0.88
CA ILE A 129 -2.84 -30.19 0.05
C ILE A 129 -1.85 -30.09 1.22
N VAL A 130 -2.36 -29.70 2.39
CA VAL A 130 -1.52 -29.51 3.57
C VAL A 130 -1.45 -30.78 4.39
N VAL A 131 -0.23 -31.25 4.62
CA VAL A 131 0.08 -32.52 5.30
C VAL A 131 1.12 -32.29 6.40
N PRO A 132 1.04 -33.01 7.54
CA PRO A 132 1.98 -32.85 8.64
C PRO A 132 3.38 -33.34 8.24
N ALA A 133 4.39 -32.48 8.38
CA ALA A 133 5.79 -32.84 8.10
C ALA A 133 6.62 -33.09 9.37
N SER A 134 6.29 -32.48 10.52
CA SER A 134 7.02 -32.71 11.77
C SER A 134 6.41 -33.85 12.60
N ASP A 135 7.21 -34.56 13.38
CA ASP A 135 6.72 -35.62 14.29
C ASP A 135 5.69 -35.09 15.29
N ARG A 136 5.82 -33.83 15.70
CA ARG A 136 4.84 -33.17 16.56
C ARG A 136 3.49 -33.08 15.89
N HIS A 137 3.45 -32.78 14.60
CA HIS A 137 2.20 -32.69 13.86
C HIS A 137 1.67 -34.08 13.48
N VAL A 138 2.54 -34.99 13.04
CA VAL A 138 2.17 -36.38 12.69
C VAL A 138 1.57 -37.11 13.90
N GLU A 139 2.30 -37.17 15.01
CA GLU A 139 1.91 -37.97 16.18
C GLU A 139 1.00 -37.19 17.13
N GLY A 140 1.29 -35.90 17.36
CA GLY A 140 0.65 -35.10 18.40
C GLY A 140 -0.61 -34.38 17.93
N LYS A 141 -0.60 -33.78 16.74
CA LYS A 141 -1.74 -33.02 16.18
C LYS A 141 -2.73 -33.94 15.47
N VAL A 142 -2.24 -34.78 14.56
CA VAL A 142 -3.08 -35.65 13.74
C VAL A 142 -3.31 -37.02 14.40
N GLY A 143 -2.31 -37.55 15.10
CA GLY A 143 -2.41 -38.87 15.74
C GLY A 143 -2.26 -40.03 14.74
N THR A 144 -1.43 -39.84 13.70
CA THR A 144 -1.14 -40.83 12.66
C THR A 144 0.32 -41.29 12.70
N SER A 145 0.73 -42.18 11.79
CA SER A 145 2.13 -42.56 11.59
C SER A 145 2.71 -41.89 10.33
N ARG A 146 4.05 -41.77 10.26
CA ARG A 146 4.74 -41.28 9.05
C ARG A 146 4.34 -42.10 7.80
N ALA A 147 4.28 -43.42 7.91
CA ALA A 147 3.91 -44.31 6.81
C ALA A 147 2.47 -44.07 6.32
N ASP A 148 1.51 -43.99 7.26
CA ASP A 148 0.11 -43.72 6.91
C ASP A 148 -0.05 -42.31 6.30
N ASN A 149 0.75 -41.34 6.77
CA ASN A 149 0.75 -39.98 6.20
C ASN A 149 1.26 -39.96 4.75
N LEU A 150 2.33 -40.70 4.45
CA LEU A 150 2.86 -40.84 3.09
C LEU A 150 1.83 -41.51 2.15
N GLU A 151 1.23 -42.62 2.59
CA GLU A 151 0.19 -43.34 1.83
C GLU A 151 -1.00 -42.43 1.53
N ASN A 152 -1.54 -41.75 2.55
CA ASN A 152 -2.65 -40.81 2.38
C ASN A 152 -2.27 -39.61 1.47
N THR A 153 -1.04 -39.09 1.59
CA THR A 153 -0.56 -38.01 0.71
C THR A 153 -0.56 -38.46 -0.75
N ALA A 154 -0.01 -39.63 -1.05
CA ALA A 154 0.01 -40.18 -2.40
C ALA A 154 -1.40 -40.39 -2.96
N GLU A 155 -2.33 -40.93 -2.16
CA GLU A 155 -3.72 -41.13 -2.58
C GLU A 155 -4.43 -39.81 -2.92
N LEU A 156 -4.24 -38.76 -2.10
CA LEU A 156 -4.87 -37.47 -2.30
C LEU A 156 -4.31 -36.71 -3.50
N VAL A 157 -2.99 -36.75 -3.68
CA VAL A 157 -2.33 -36.17 -4.86
C VAL A 157 -2.84 -36.86 -6.12
N ALA A 158 -2.81 -38.20 -6.16
CA ALA A 158 -3.30 -38.95 -7.31
C ALA A 158 -4.77 -38.61 -7.62
N TYR A 159 -5.62 -38.52 -6.59
CA TYR A 159 -7.01 -38.13 -6.76
C TYR A 159 -7.18 -36.72 -7.33
N ALA A 160 -6.43 -35.73 -6.84
CA ALA A 160 -6.49 -34.36 -7.37
C ALA A 160 -6.02 -34.30 -8.83
N LYS A 161 -4.94 -35.03 -9.18
CA LYS A 161 -4.44 -35.12 -10.56
C LYS A 161 -5.39 -35.83 -11.50
N GLU A 162 -6.12 -36.86 -11.04
CA GLU A 162 -7.18 -37.52 -11.82
C GLU A 162 -8.34 -36.59 -12.18
N ASN A 163 -8.51 -35.48 -11.46
CA ASN A 163 -9.50 -34.44 -11.72
C ASN A 163 -8.88 -33.20 -12.39
N ASP A 164 -7.74 -33.37 -13.07
CA ASP A 164 -7.05 -32.33 -13.86
C ASP A 164 -6.61 -31.07 -13.07
N LEU A 165 -6.49 -31.18 -11.74
CA LEU A 165 -6.01 -30.07 -10.91
C LEU A 165 -4.49 -29.91 -10.99
N TRP A 166 -4.03 -28.67 -10.88
CA TRP A 166 -2.67 -28.37 -10.46
C TRP A 166 -2.52 -28.60 -8.95
N VAL A 167 -1.46 -29.28 -8.51
CA VAL A 167 -1.33 -29.76 -7.13
C VAL A 167 0.00 -29.34 -6.54
N GLU A 168 -0.07 -28.65 -5.40
CA GLU A 168 1.05 -28.46 -4.50
C GLU A 168 0.80 -29.19 -3.19
N VAL A 169 1.81 -29.88 -2.69
CA VAL A 169 1.79 -30.44 -1.34
C VAL A 169 2.57 -29.54 -0.40
N ILE A 170 1.95 -29.10 0.70
CA ILE A 170 2.61 -28.27 1.71
C ILE A 170 2.97 -29.13 2.91
N GLY A 171 4.28 -29.25 3.18
CA GLY A 171 4.80 -29.89 4.38
C GLY A 171 4.66 -28.99 5.61
N GLU A 172 3.50 -29.03 6.28
CA GLU A 172 3.23 -28.21 7.46
C GLU A 172 4.25 -28.49 8.57
N ASP A 173 4.78 -27.42 9.16
CA ASP A 173 5.84 -27.45 10.17
C ASP A 173 7.17 -28.03 9.66
N GLY A 174 7.41 -27.93 8.35
CA GLY A 174 8.58 -28.44 7.65
C GLY A 174 9.91 -27.89 8.19
N SER A 175 9.93 -26.66 8.69
CA SER A 175 11.12 -26.05 9.33
C SER A 175 11.57 -26.74 10.63
N ARG A 176 10.72 -27.58 11.24
CA ARG A 176 11.05 -28.41 12.42
C ARG A 176 11.01 -29.90 12.12
N ALA A 177 10.81 -30.27 10.86
CA ALA A 177 10.76 -31.66 10.45
C ALA A 177 12.16 -32.29 10.46
N ASP A 178 12.18 -33.62 10.57
CA ASP A 178 13.35 -34.39 10.19
C ASP A 178 13.53 -34.28 8.67
N LEU A 179 14.69 -33.82 8.22
CA LEU A 179 14.91 -33.53 6.80
C LEU A 179 14.85 -34.78 5.91
N ASP A 180 15.23 -35.95 6.42
CA ASP A 180 15.19 -37.19 5.64
C ASP A 180 13.72 -37.61 5.41
N TYR A 181 12.85 -37.40 6.41
CA TYR A 181 11.41 -37.62 6.22
C TYR A 181 10.75 -36.54 5.36
N LEU A 182 11.22 -35.30 5.42
CA LEU A 182 10.71 -34.23 4.55
C LEU A 182 11.01 -34.53 3.07
N GLU A 183 12.20 -35.07 2.76
CA GLU A 183 12.52 -35.61 1.43
C GLU A 183 11.63 -36.78 1.04
N GLU A 184 11.46 -37.78 1.91
CA GLU A 184 10.58 -38.94 1.65
C GLU A 184 9.14 -38.51 1.32
N LEU A 185 8.64 -37.49 2.03
CA LEU A 185 7.33 -36.89 1.78
C LEU A 185 7.26 -36.15 0.45
N ALA A 186 8.30 -35.41 0.09
CA ALA A 186 8.40 -34.73 -1.21
C ALA A 186 8.49 -35.73 -2.37
N GLU A 187 9.37 -36.74 -2.28
CA GLU A 187 9.50 -37.83 -3.25
C GLU A 187 8.16 -38.53 -3.46
N THR A 188 7.49 -38.92 -2.37
CA THR A 188 6.16 -39.56 -2.42
C THR A 188 5.13 -38.68 -3.13
N SER A 189 5.18 -37.36 -2.87
CA SER A 189 4.27 -36.40 -3.51
C SER A 189 4.53 -36.31 -5.02
N PHE A 190 5.79 -36.22 -5.44
CA PHE A 190 6.17 -36.17 -6.86
C PHE A 190 5.85 -37.48 -7.59
N GLU A 191 6.10 -38.64 -6.97
CA GLU A 191 5.77 -39.95 -7.54
C GLU A 191 4.26 -40.12 -7.77
N ALA A 192 3.43 -39.53 -6.90
CA ALA A 192 1.98 -39.49 -7.06
C ALA A 192 1.50 -38.46 -8.11
N GLY A 193 2.39 -37.58 -8.58
CA GLY A 193 2.11 -36.63 -9.66
C GLY A 193 1.90 -35.18 -9.22
N ALA A 194 2.29 -34.81 -8.00
CA ALA A 194 2.25 -33.40 -7.57
C ALA A 194 3.13 -32.54 -8.49
N ASP A 195 2.68 -31.32 -8.77
CA ASP A 195 3.42 -30.37 -9.60
C ASP A 195 4.57 -29.71 -8.83
N ARG A 196 4.45 -29.66 -7.50
CA ARG A 196 5.45 -29.08 -6.59
C ARG A 196 5.27 -29.47 -5.13
N PHE A 197 6.32 -29.25 -4.35
CA PHE A 197 6.33 -29.39 -2.89
C PHE A 197 6.72 -28.08 -2.21
N CYS A 198 6.00 -27.69 -1.16
CA CYS A 198 6.27 -26.46 -0.42
C CYS A 198 6.98 -26.76 0.92
N PHE A 199 8.14 -26.13 1.12
CA PHE A 199 8.76 -26.00 2.44
C PHE A 199 8.02 -24.93 3.24
N ALA A 200 7.47 -25.28 4.41
CA ALA A 200 6.74 -24.34 5.26
C ALA A 200 7.43 -24.11 6.61
N ASP A 201 7.77 -22.84 6.90
CA ASP A 201 8.12 -22.37 8.23
C ASP A 201 6.89 -21.84 8.96
N THR A 202 6.01 -22.77 9.37
CA THR A 202 4.68 -22.50 9.94
C THR A 202 4.71 -21.59 11.18
N VAL A 203 5.82 -21.56 11.93
CA VAL A 203 5.93 -20.80 13.19
C VAL A 203 6.96 -19.66 13.08
N GLY A 204 7.50 -19.39 11.90
CA GLY A 204 8.44 -18.28 11.69
C GLY A 204 9.72 -18.41 12.52
N HIS A 205 10.18 -19.63 12.80
CA HIS A 205 11.25 -19.88 13.77
C HIS A 205 12.62 -20.16 13.13
N THR A 206 12.66 -20.46 11.83
CA THR A 206 13.88 -20.93 11.19
C THR A 206 14.83 -19.79 10.86
N GLY A 207 16.11 -20.13 10.70
CA GLY A 207 17.12 -19.22 10.17
C GLY A 207 17.39 -19.46 8.67
N PRO A 208 18.07 -18.52 8.02
CA PRO A 208 18.36 -18.63 6.59
C PRO A 208 19.25 -19.82 6.23
N GLU A 209 20.19 -20.20 7.10
CA GLU A 209 21.09 -21.33 6.83
C GLU A 209 20.33 -22.66 6.79
N HIS A 210 19.40 -22.87 7.73
CA HIS A 210 18.58 -24.07 7.75
C HIS A 210 17.57 -24.09 6.61
N THR A 211 16.97 -22.93 6.29
CA THR A 211 16.09 -22.79 5.12
C THR A 211 16.82 -23.17 3.84
N HIS A 212 18.03 -22.64 3.64
CA HIS A 212 18.83 -22.94 2.47
C HIS A 212 19.16 -24.44 2.39
N GLU A 213 19.59 -25.07 3.50
CA GLU A 213 19.88 -26.51 3.56
C GLU A 213 18.66 -27.35 3.19
N ALA A 214 17.51 -27.09 3.83
CA ALA A 214 16.28 -27.84 3.60
C ALA A 214 15.78 -27.68 2.16
N VAL A 215 15.72 -26.45 1.65
CA VAL A 215 15.21 -26.17 0.32
C VAL A 215 16.16 -26.70 -0.76
N SER A 216 17.48 -26.68 -0.55
CA SER A 216 18.44 -27.27 -1.50
C SER A 216 18.19 -28.76 -1.71
N ARG A 217 17.99 -29.49 -0.59
CA ARG A 217 17.68 -30.93 -0.61
C ARG A 217 16.37 -31.21 -1.36
N LEU A 218 15.33 -30.42 -1.10
CA LEU A 218 14.04 -30.57 -1.77
C LEU A 218 14.10 -30.22 -3.26
N ALA A 219 14.88 -29.20 -3.63
CA ALA A 219 15.01 -28.74 -5.01
C ALA A 219 15.75 -29.76 -5.91
N ASP A 220 16.60 -30.61 -5.32
CA ASP A 220 17.22 -31.74 -6.03
C ASP A 220 16.19 -32.82 -6.45
N LEU A 221 15.02 -32.85 -5.82
CA LEU A 221 13.93 -33.81 -6.08
C LEU A 221 12.93 -33.31 -7.11
N GLY A 222 12.66 -32.00 -7.15
CA GLY A 222 11.67 -31.40 -8.06
C GLY A 222 11.40 -29.91 -7.79
N PRO A 223 10.36 -29.32 -8.42
CA PRO A 223 9.98 -27.92 -8.19
C PRO A 223 9.55 -27.66 -6.74
N VAL A 224 10.10 -26.61 -6.12
CA VAL A 224 9.89 -26.30 -4.69
C VAL A 224 9.39 -24.87 -4.48
N SER A 225 8.47 -24.71 -3.53
CA SER A 225 7.98 -23.42 -3.02
C SER A 225 8.45 -23.20 -1.60
N ALA A 226 8.44 -21.94 -1.18
CA ALA A 226 8.68 -21.55 0.19
C ALA A 226 7.49 -20.77 0.76
N HIS A 227 7.09 -21.12 1.98
CA HIS A 227 6.08 -20.42 2.76
C HIS A 227 6.65 -20.10 4.14
N THR A 228 6.91 -18.83 4.41
CA THR A 228 7.64 -18.40 5.62
C THR A 228 6.82 -17.39 6.41
N HIS A 229 6.64 -17.66 7.71
CA HIS A 229 6.09 -16.70 8.65
C HIS A 229 7.17 -15.79 9.25
N ASP A 230 6.73 -14.70 9.90
CA ASP A 230 7.61 -13.62 10.35
C ASP A 230 7.75 -13.48 11.88
N ASP A 231 7.48 -14.53 12.65
CA ASP A 231 7.54 -14.50 14.13
C ASP A 231 8.89 -14.03 14.71
N LEU A 232 10.00 -14.20 13.98
CA LEU A 232 11.34 -13.69 14.35
C LEU A 232 11.80 -12.47 13.54
N GLY A 233 10.99 -11.93 12.63
CA GLY A 233 11.39 -10.87 11.69
C GLY A 233 12.36 -11.36 10.61
N LEU A 234 12.32 -12.66 10.27
CA LEU A 234 13.21 -13.30 9.29
C LEU A 234 12.49 -13.78 8.03
N GLY A 235 11.19 -13.51 7.87
CA GLY A 235 10.37 -14.01 6.77
C GLY A 235 10.97 -13.73 5.39
N VAL A 236 11.27 -12.46 5.08
CA VAL A 236 11.88 -12.07 3.80
C VAL A 236 13.26 -12.72 3.62
N THR A 237 14.08 -12.75 4.68
CA THR A 237 15.43 -13.32 4.60
C THR A 237 15.37 -14.83 4.32
N ASN A 238 14.44 -15.55 4.93
CA ASN A 238 14.22 -16.97 4.70
C ASN A 238 13.64 -17.24 3.31
N ALA A 239 12.71 -16.41 2.82
CA ALA A 239 12.21 -16.50 1.45
C ALA A 239 13.34 -16.34 0.42
N LEU A 240 14.21 -15.34 0.57
CA LEU A 240 15.37 -15.15 -0.32
C LEU A 240 16.39 -16.29 -0.20
N ALA A 241 16.59 -16.85 1.00
CA ALA A 241 17.43 -18.03 1.20
C ALA A 241 16.85 -19.29 0.52
N ALA A 242 15.52 -19.42 0.47
CA ALA A 242 14.87 -20.50 -0.27
C ALA A 242 15.03 -20.33 -1.79
N VAL A 243 14.85 -19.11 -2.31
CA VAL A 243 15.05 -18.83 -3.74
C VAL A 243 16.49 -19.10 -4.18
N SER A 244 17.48 -18.69 -3.37
CA SER A 244 18.89 -18.99 -3.67
C SER A 244 19.21 -20.48 -3.61
N ALA A 245 18.51 -21.23 -2.75
CA ALA A 245 18.66 -22.67 -2.61
C ALA A 245 17.96 -23.50 -3.71
N GLY A 246 17.02 -22.93 -4.46
CA GLY A 246 16.32 -23.69 -5.49
C GLY A 246 14.85 -23.36 -5.71
N ALA A 247 14.19 -22.70 -4.76
CA ALA A 247 12.77 -22.39 -4.89
C ALA A 247 12.51 -21.44 -6.07
N ASP A 248 11.38 -21.64 -6.76
CA ASP A 248 10.93 -20.84 -7.91
C ASP A 248 9.53 -20.24 -7.69
N LEU A 249 8.95 -20.45 -6.50
CA LEU A 249 7.67 -19.87 -6.06
C LEU A 249 7.76 -19.52 -4.56
N VAL A 250 7.32 -18.32 -4.19
CA VAL A 250 7.25 -17.89 -2.78
C VAL A 250 5.80 -17.55 -2.45
N HIS A 251 5.31 -18.10 -1.33
CA HIS A 251 3.99 -17.77 -0.80
C HIS A 251 4.11 -16.53 0.06
N CYS A 252 3.35 -15.50 -0.28
CA CYS A 252 3.37 -14.22 0.40
C CYS A 252 1.95 -13.75 0.69
N THR A 253 1.83 -12.72 1.50
CA THR A 253 0.60 -11.93 1.62
C THR A 253 0.93 -10.45 1.50
N VAL A 254 -0.03 -9.67 1.03
CA VAL A 254 0.07 -8.21 0.99
C VAL A 254 0.15 -7.68 2.42
N ASP A 255 1.08 -6.75 2.67
CA ASP A 255 1.37 -6.19 4.01
C ASP A 255 1.82 -7.25 5.04
N GLY A 256 2.16 -8.46 4.60
CA GLY A 256 2.53 -9.57 5.48
C GLY A 256 1.38 -10.07 6.35
N LEU A 257 0.12 -9.84 5.98
CA LEU A 257 -1.04 -10.33 6.73
C LEU A 257 -1.00 -11.85 6.98
N GLY A 258 -1.44 -12.27 8.16
CA GLY A 258 -1.56 -13.68 8.51
C GLY A 258 -1.72 -13.92 10.00
N GLU A 259 -1.60 -15.17 10.42
CA GLU A 259 -1.60 -15.51 11.85
C GLU A 259 -0.39 -14.88 12.58
N ARG A 260 -0.61 -14.46 13.84
CA ARG A 260 0.44 -13.98 14.76
C ARG A 260 1.20 -12.76 14.22
N ALA A 261 2.47 -12.94 13.84
CA ALA A 261 3.32 -11.92 13.24
C ALA A 261 3.13 -11.83 11.71
N GLY A 262 2.33 -12.73 11.13
CA GLY A 262 2.00 -12.71 9.71
C GLY A 262 2.86 -13.63 8.86
N ASN A 263 2.65 -13.52 7.55
CA ASN A 263 3.45 -14.15 6.51
C ASN A 263 4.53 -13.20 6.05
N VAL A 264 5.46 -13.72 5.24
CA VAL A 264 6.35 -12.86 4.46
C VAL A 264 5.55 -11.92 3.55
N ALA A 265 5.94 -10.64 3.57
CA ALA A 265 5.29 -9.58 2.82
C ALA A 265 5.60 -9.66 1.32
N LEU A 266 4.54 -9.67 0.51
CA LEU A 266 4.60 -9.77 -0.95
C LEU A 266 5.41 -8.63 -1.56
N GLU A 267 5.13 -7.40 -1.14
CA GLU A 267 5.79 -6.19 -1.62
C GLU A 267 7.29 -6.17 -1.31
N GLU A 268 7.70 -6.72 -0.16
CA GLU A 268 9.10 -6.72 0.27
C GLU A 268 9.93 -7.76 -0.50
N VAL A 269 9.35 -8.92 -0.79
CA VAL A 269 10.00 -9.96 -1.61
C VAL A 269 10.14 -9.48 -3.05
N ALA A 270 9.09 -8.89 -3.62
CA ALA A 270 9.07 -8.43 -5.00
C ALA A 270 10.14 -7.36 -5.26
N ILE A 271 10.19 -6.30 -4.44
CA ILE A 271 11.21 -5.25 -4.60
C ILE A 271 12.63 -5.74 -4.32
N ALA A 272 12.81 -6.69 -3.39
CA ALA A 272 14.13 -7.24 -3.10
C ALA A 272 14.67 -8.07 -4.27
N LEU A 273 13.82 -8.89 -4.90
CA LEU A 273 14.18 -9.67 -6.07
C LEU A 273 14.51 -8.78 -7.27
N ASP A 274 13.69 -7.76 -7.54
CA ASP A 274 13.91 -6.80 -8.61
C ASP A 274 15.18 -5.98 -8.37
N HIS A 275 15.26 -5.28 -7.24
CA HIS A 275 16.30 -4.29 -6.98
C HIS A 275 17.69 -4.88 -6.71
N VAL A 276 17.77 -6.06 -6.07
CA VAL A 276 19.06 -6.66 -5.64
C VAL A 276 19.54 -7.75 -6.60
N TYR A 277 18.61 -8.45 -7.25
CA TYR A 277 18.92 -9.65 -8.05
C TYR A 277 18.53 -9.52 -9.52
N ASP A 278 17.94 -8.40 -9.94
CA ASP A 278 17.43 -8.17 -11.30
C ASP A 278 16.44 -9.28 -11.73
N VAL A 279 15.60 -9.73 -10.77
CA VAL A 279 14.56 -10.74 -10.98
C VAL A 279 13.18 -10.09 -10.84
N GLU A 280 12.55 -9.83 -11.98
CA GLU A 280 11.19 -9.29 -12.05
C GLU A 280 10.18 -10.37 -11.64
N THR A 281 9.25 -10.02 -10.74
CA THR A 281 8.20 -10.94 -10.24
C THR A 281 6.79 -10.39 -10.30
N LEU A 282 6.63 -9.07 -10.25
CA LEU A 282 5.36 -8.34 -10.29
C LEU A 282 5.54 -7.05 -11.09
N ASP A 283 4.42 -6.44 -11.48
CA ASP A 283 4.38 -5.02 -11.80
C ASP A 283 4.47 -4.20 -10.51
N LEU A 284 5.67 -3.70 -10.21
CA LEU A 284 5.93 -2.99 -8.96
C LEU A 284 5.14 -1.68 -8.85
N GLU A 285 4.77 -1.04 -9.96
CA GLU A 285 4.00 0.22 -9.95
C GLU A 285 2.59 0.01 -9.35
N GLU A 286 2.04 -1.21 -9.38
CA GLU A 286 0.71 -1.54 -8.83
C GLU A 286 0.74 -1.90 -7.33
N VAL A 287 1.92 -2.07 -6.74
CA VAL A 287 2.07 -2.67 -5.39
C VAL A 287 1.47 -1.80 -4.29
N TYR A 288 1.66 -0.48 -4.34
CA TYR A 288 1.08 0.41 -3.33
C TYR A 288 -0.44 0.46 -3.39
N ASP A 289 -1.03 0.49 -4.60
CA ASP A 289 -2.48 0.48 -4.77
C ASP A 289 -3.11 -0.86 -4.36
N LEU A 290 -2.41 -1.98 -4.60
CA LEU A 290 -2.77 -3.28 -4.06
C LEU A 290 -2.77 -3.26 -2.52
N ALA A 291 -1.72 -2.74 -1.89
CA ALA A 291 -1.65 -2.62 -0.43
C ALA A 291 -2.77 -1.74 0.15
N GLN A 292 -3.08 -0.60 -0.49
CA GLN A 292 -4.20 0.25 -0.07
C GLN A 292 -5.56 -0.47 -0.21
N THR A 293 -5.74 -1.25 -1.27
CA THR A 293 -6.96 -2.04 -1.49
C THR A 293 -7.15 -3.06 -0.39
N VAL A 294 -6.09 -3.80 -0.05
CA VAL A 294 -6.11 -4.77 1.05
C VAL A 294 -6.32 -4.09 2.40
N ALA A 295 -5.64 -2.97 2.67
CA ALA A 295 -5.81 -2.22 3.92
C ALA A 295 -7.26 -1.73 4.12
N ARG A 296 -7.91 -1.23 3.05
CA ARG A 296 -9.32 -0.82 3.09
C ARG A 296 -10.26 -1.99 3.34
N ALA A 297 -10.07 -3.11 2.64
CA ALA A 297 -10.92 -4.29 2.73
C ALA A 297 -10.77 -5.03 4.08
N THR A 298 -9.57 -5.08 4.62
CA THR A 298 -9.28 -5.79 5.87
C THR A 298 -9.46 -4.92 7.12
N GLY A 299 -9.42 -3.59 6.95
CA GLY A 299 -9.39 -2.62 8.06
C GLY A 299 -8.05 -2.57 8.81
N VAL A 300 -7.03 -3.33 8.35
CA VAL A 300 -5.68 -3.28 8.91
C VAL A 300 -4.95 -2.08 8.31
N GLN A 301 -4.55 -1.13 9.16
CA GLN A 301 -3.83 0.06 8.71
C GLN A 301 -2.37 -0.27 8.41
N LEU A 302 -1.88 0.23 7.28
CA LEU A 302 -0.47 0.15 6.92
C LEU A 302 0.39 0.85 7.98
N PRO A 303 1.36 0.17 8.61
CA PRO A 303 2.27 0.83 9.55
C PRO A 303 3.03 1.94 8.83
N PRO A 304 3.13 3.16 9.41
CA PRO A 304 3.80 4.27 8.73
C PRO A 304 5.25 3.97 8.35
N ASN A 305 5.94 3.12 9.11
CA ASN A 305 7.33 2.73 8.86
C ASN A 305 7.47 1.33 8.21
N LYS A 306 6.40 0.77 7.64
CA LYS A 306 6.47 -0.49 6.86
C LYS A 306 7.37 -0.28 5.65
N ALA A 307 8.23 -1.25 5.36
CA ALA A 307 9.08 -1.18 4.17
C ALA A 307 8.19 -1.14 2.91
N VAL A 308 8.62 -0.43 1.87
CA VAL A 308 7.92 -0.26 0.59
C VAL A 308 6.65 0.58 0.70
N ILE A 309 5.64 0.10 1.43
CA ILE A 309 4.27 0.62 1.39
C ILE A 309 3.93 1.57 2.55
N GLY A 310 4.78 1.68 3.58
CA GLY A 310 4.53 2.53 4.74
C GLY A 310 4.72 4.02 4.44
N GLU A 311 3.83 4.89 4.92
CA GLU A 311 3.82 6.34 4.65
C GLU A 311 5.23 6.99 4.70
N ASN A 312 6.02 6.66 5.70
CA ASN A 312 7.34 7.22 5.98
C ASN A 312 8.48 6.65 5.11
N ALA A 313 8.25 5.61 4.30
CA ALA A 313 9.30 4.97 3.50
C ALA A 313 9.94 5.94 2.48
N PHE A 314 9.19 6.94 2.02
CA PHE A 314 9.62 7.97 1.06
C PHE A 314 9.37 9.39 1.58
N THR A 315 9.38 9.56 2.90
CA THR A 315 9.12 10.85 3.55
C THR A 315 10.37 11.35 4.28
N HIS A 316 10.82 12.57 3.98
CA HIS A 316 12.01 13.18 4.57
C HIS A 316 11.68 14.40 5.42
N GLU A 317 11.89 14.33 6.75
CA GLU A 317 11.66 15.45 7.68
C GLU A 317 12.92 16.29 7.95
N SER A 318 14.11 15.68 7.89
CA SER A 318 15.34 16.35 8.33
C SER A 318 15.92 17.26 7.26
N GLY A 319 16.22 18.51 7.60
CA GLY A 319 16.78 19.48 6.64
C GLY A 319 18.09 19.08 5.96
N ILE A 320 18.86 18.13 6.52
CA ILE A 320 20.07 17.59 5.88
C ILE A 320 19.69 16.51 4.84
N HIS A 321 18.70 15.68 5.15
CA HIS A 321 18.21 14.67 4.21
C HIS A 321 17.45 15.34 3.07
N THR A 322 16.58 16.31 3.37
CA THR A 322 15.87 17.10 2.34
C THR A 322 16.84 17.85 1.43
N ASP A 323 17.89 18.50 1.97
CA ASP A 323 18.90 19.18 1.15
C ASP A 323 19.73 18.21 0.29
N GLY A 324 19.97 16.98 0.76
CA GLY A 324 20.64 15.94 -0.02
C GLY A 324 19.75 15.38 -1.13
N THR A 325 18.50 15.02 -0.82
CA THR A 325 17.51 14.53 -1.79
C THR A 325 17.28 15.58 -2.89
N LEU A 326 17.08 16.86 -2.54
CA LEU A 326 16.92 17.95 -3.52
C LEU A 326 18.13 18.12 -4.47
N LYS A 327 19.32 17.63 -4.10
CA LYS A 327 20.53 17.69 -4.94
C LYS A 327 20.71 16.43 -5.77
N ASP A 328 20.39 15.28 -5.20
CA ASP A 328 20.43 13.98 -5.83
C ASP A 328 19.50 13.04 -5.05
N ASP A 329 18.33 12.75 -5.63
CA ASP A 329 17.30 11.90 -5.02
C ASP A 329 17.88 10.55 -4.53
N LYS A 330 18.92 10.04 -5.18
CA LYS A 330 19.58 8.77 -4.85
C LYS A 330 20.45 8.82 -3.58
N MET A 331 20.64 9.99 -2.95
CA MET A 331 21.47 10.09 -1.75
C MET A 331 20.89 9.34 -0.55
N TYR A 332 19.57 9.32 -0.43
CA TYR A 332 18.88 8.78 0.74
C TYR A 332 17.76 7.80 0.41
N GLU A 333 17.50 7.55 -0.87
CA GLU A 333 16.48 6.62 -1.34
C GLU A 333 17.14 5.44 -2.05
N PRO A 334 16.88 4.17 -1.62
CA PRO A 334 17.45 3.00 -2.29
C PRO A 334 16.94 2.86 -3.73
N TYR A 335 15.69 3.27 -3.97
CA TYR A 335 15.04 3.29 -5.27
C TYR A 335 14.01 4.43 -5.28
N ALA A 336 13.58 4.84 -6.48
CA ALA A 336 12.63 5.93 -6.64
C ALA A 336 11.23 5.49 -6.14
N PRO A 337 10.44 6.34 -5.46
CA PRO A 337 9.11 5.98 -4.98
C PRO A 337 8.18 5.49 -6.10
N GLU A 338 8.33 6.03 -7.29
CA GLU A 338 7.52 5.71 -8.46
C GLU A 338 7.67 4.25 -8.88
N THR A 339 8.84 3.63 -8.59
CA THR A 339 9.08 2.20 -8.81
C THR A 339 8.04 1.32 -8.13
N VAL A 340 7.47 1.76 -7.01
CA VAL A 340 6.51 0.98 -6.23
C VAL A 340 5.12 1.63 -6.19
N GLY A 341 4.81 2.49 -7.16
CA GLY A 341 3.52 3.17 -7.26
C GLY A 341 3.32 4.28 -6.24
N ARG A 342 4.42 4.90 -5.77
CA ARG A 342 4.37 5.94 -4.75
C ARG A 342 4.94 7.25 -5.24
N GLU A 343 4.63 8.28 -4.48
CA GLU A 343 5.15 9.63 -4.65
C GLU A 343 5.96 10.02 -3.42
N ARG A 344 7.02 10.79 -3.66
CA ARG A 344 7.82 11.44 -2.62
C ARG A 344 6.94 12.43 -1.86
N ARG A 345 7.11 12.51 -0.53
CA ARG A 345 6.45 13.53 0.30
C ARG A 345 7.45 14.22 1.21
N LEU A 346 7.33 15.53 1.35
CA LEU A 346 8.13 16.30 2.29
C LEU A 346 7.39 16.42 3.63
N ALA A 347 7.97 15.87 4.70
CA ALA A 347 7.41 16.07 6.03
C ALA A 347 7.88 17.41 6.62
N LEU A 348 6.91 18.20 7.07
CA LEU A 348 7.15 19.42 7.80
C LEU A 348 7.07 19.16 9.31
N GLY A 349 8.06 19.68 10.04
CA GLY A 349 8.22 19.44 11.47
C GLY A 349 9.35 20.25 12.08
N LYS A 350 9.70 19.90 13.33
CA LYS A 350 10.74 20.61 14.11
C LYS A 350 12.15 20.55 13.50
N HIS A 351 12.36 19.65 12.54
CA HIS A 351 13.63 19.46 11.86
C HIS A 351 13.66 20.07 10.45
N THR A 352 12.58 20.70 10.03
CA THR A 352 12.47 21.31 8.71
C THR A 352 13.24 22.63 8.67
N GLY A 353 14.26 22.67 7.82
CA GLY A 353 14.97 23.91 7.51
C GLY A 353 14.27 24.74 6.43
N ARG A 354 14.81 25.92 6.14
CA ARG A 354 14.27 26.83 5.08
C ARG A 354 14.14 26.16 3.71
N ALA A 355 15.07 25.27 3.36
CA ALA A 355 15.03 24.54 2.10
C ALA A 355 13.81 23.59 2.02
N GLY A 356 13.49 22.89 3.11
CA GLY A 356 12.32 22.02 3.17
C GLY A 356 11.01 22.81 3.14
N VAL A 357 10.94 23.94 3.83
CA VAL A 357 9.77 24.84 3.74
C VAL A 357 9.59 25.37 2.33
N ARG A 358 10.66 25.83 1.68
CA ARG A 358 10.57 26.32 0.30
C ARG A 358 10.04 25.26 -0.66
N ALA A 359 10.62 24.05 -0.60
CA ALA A 359 10.19 22.96 -1.46
C ALA A 359 8.72 22.56 -1.21
N ALA A 360 8.27 22.51 0.05
CA ALA A 360 6.87 22.25 0.37
C ALA A 360 5.92 23.37 -0.08
N LEU A 361 6.34 24.63 -0.06
CA LEU A 361 5.54 25.74 -0.61
C LEU A 361 5.44 25.66 -2.15
N GLU A 362 6.54 25.28 -2.81
CA GLU A 362 6.58 25.05 -4.27
C GLU A 362 5.67 23.89 -4.72
N GLU A 363 5.54 22.82 -3.92
CA GLU A 363 4.58 21.73 -4.16
C GLU A 363 3.10 22.20 -4.17
N HIS A 364 2.81 23.34 -3.54
CA HIS A 364 1.47 23.94 -3.49
C HIS A 364 1.36 25.24 -4.30
N ASP A 365 2.29 25.52 -5.21
CA ASP A 365 2.33 26.74 -6.02
C ASP A 365 2.30 28.04 -5.19
N VAL A 366 2.87 28.02 -3.98
CA VAL A 366 2.98 29.20 -3.10
C VAL A 366 4.35 29.84 -3.23
N GLU A 367 4.38 31.07 -3.74
CA GLU A 367 5.61 31.87 -3.78
C GLU A 367 5.81 32.63 -2.46
N ALA A 368 7.03 32.58 -1.91
CA ALA A 368 7.43 33.34 -0.72
C ALA A 368 8.88 33.84 -0.86
N ALA A 369 9.13 35.08 -0.44
CA ALA A 369 10.44 35.69 -0.38
C ALA A 369 11.34 35.03 0.68
N ASP A 370 12.66 35.22 0.59
CA ASP A 370 13.64 34.56 1.48
C ASP A 370 13.42 34.85 2.98
N ASP A 371 12.98 36.05 3.30
CA ASP A 371 12.63 36.48 4.66
C ASP A 371 11.31 35.89 5.14
N GLU A 372 10.30 35.80 4.26
CA GLU A 372 9.03 35.13 4.53
C GLU A 372 9.24 33.63 4.76
N VAL A 373 10.00 32.95 3.91
CA VAL A 373 10.37 31.54 4.09
C VAL A 373 11.10 31.31 5.42
N ALA A 374 11.94 32.26 5.85
CA ALA A 374 12.61 32.17 7.15
C ALA A 374 11.65 32.30 8.33
N GLU A 375 10.64 33.16 8.22
CA GLU A 375 9.60 33.31 9.25
C GLU A 375 8.63 32.10 9.26
N ILE A 376 8.20 31.62 8.09
CA ILE A 376 7.38 30.40 7.95
C ILE A 376 8.11 29.22 8.59
N ALA A 377 9.39 29.01 8.28
CA ALA A 377 10.20 27.95 8.89
C ALA A 377 10.29 28.06 10.42
N THR A 378 10.33 29.27 10.95
CA THR A 378 10.32 29.49 12.40
C THR A 378 8.97 29.05 12.99
N ARG A 379 7.86 29.47 12.39
CA ARG A 379 6.51 29.11 12.86
C ARG A 379 6.21 27.61 12.71
N VAL A 380 6.67 26.97 11.64
CA VAL A 380 6.61 25.50 11.44
C VAL A 380 7.39 24.78 12.53
N THR A 381 8.60 25.26 12.86
CA THR A 381 9.41 24.71 13.96
C THR A 381 8.70 24.84 15.31
N GLU A 382 8.13 26.02 15.62
CA GLU A 382 7.39 26.25 16.85
C GLU A 382 6.13 25.37 16.98
N LEU A 383 5.51 25.02 15.85
CA LEU A 383 4.37 24.11 15.81
C LEU A 383 4.83 22.66 16.05
N GLY A 384 5.94 22.25 15.44
CA GLY A 384 6.60 20.97 15.67
C GLY A 384 7.11 20.79 17.11
N ASP A 385 7.66 21.84 17.73
CA ASP A 385 8.16 21.83 19.12
C ASP A 385 7.04 21.57 20.14
N ARG A 386 5.79 21.86 19.77
CA ARG A 386 4.60 21.54 20.57
C ARG A 386 4.14 20.08 20.43
N GLY A 387 4.92 19.25 19.73
CA GLY A 387 4.63 17.83 19.52
C GLY A 387 3.54 17.57 18.49
N ARG A 388 3.25 18.55 17.62
CA ARG A 388 2.25 18.43 16.56
C ARG A 388 2.95 18.11 15.23
N ARG A 389 2.40 17.16 14.47
CA ARG A 389 2.74 17.01 13.04
C ARG A 389 2.27 18.27 12.32
N VAL A 390 3.13 18.87 11.49
CA VAL A 390 2.76 20.00 10.66
C VAL A 390 2.21 19.42 9.36
N THR A 391 0.94 19.71 9.09
CA THR A 391 0.27 19.32 7.85
C THR A 391 0.47 20.40 6.79
N ASP A 392 0.22 20.06 5.52
CA ASP A 392 0.21 21.00 4.40
C ASP A 392 -0.78 22.15 4.67
N ALA A 393 -1.91 21.80 5.26
CA ALA A 393 -2.88 22.71 5.85
C ALA A 393 -2.28 23.75 6.83
N ASP A 394 -1.49 23.28 7.81
CA ASP A 394 -0.82 24.16 8.77
C ASP A 394 0.26 25.01 8.08
N LEU A 395 0.99 24.45 7.09
CA LEU A 395 1.98 25.19 6.29
C LEU A 395 1.33 26.35 5.53
N LEU A 396 0.27 26.09 4.78
CA LEU A 396 -0.41 27.08 3.94
C LEU A 396 -1.01 28.19 4.81
N ALA A 397 -1.59 27.85 5.97
CA ALA A 397 -2.09 28.83 6.91
C ALA A 397 -0.98 29.72 7.49
N ILE A 398 0.17 29.13 7.84
CA ILE A 398 1.34 29.88 8.29
C ILE A 398 1.88 30.78 7.16
N ALA A 399 1.94 30.26 5.93
CA ALA A 399 2.43 30.98 4.77
C ALA A 399 1.58 32.21 4.50
N GLU A 400 0.25 32.08 4.47
CA GLU A 400 -0.68 33.19 4.32
C GLU A 400 -0.51 34.27 5.39
N ASP A 401 -0.40 33.87 6.65
CA ASP A 401 -0.22 34.81 7.76
C ASP A 401 1.12 35.57 7.67
N VAL A 402 2.13 35.01 7.01
CA VAL A 402 3.49 35.58 6.90
C VAL A 402 3.67 36.40 5.64
N THR A 403 3.20 35.91 4.49
CA THR A 403 3.25 36.65 3.21
C THR A 403 2.35 37.89 3.24
N GLY A 404 1.51 38.02 4.28
CA GLY A 404 0.76 39.23 4.52
C GLY A 404 -0.20 39.52 3.38
N ASP A 405 -0.84 38.46 2.87
CA ASP A 405 -2.01 38.57 2.03
C ASP A 405 -3.16 39.14 2.90
N ASP A 406 -3.04 40.42 3.28
CA ASP A 406 -4.15 41.33 3.60
C ASP A 406 -4.96 41.48 2.30
N ARG A 407 -5.57 40.39 1.88
CA ARG A 407 -6.53 40.38 0.79
C ARG A 407 -7.75 41.11 1.31
N GLU A 408 -8.23 42.08 0.55
CA GLU A 408 -9.60 42.57 0.77
C GLU A 408 -10.53 41.37 0.58
N ARG A 409 -11.03 40.85 1.70
CA ARG A 409 -11.94 39.71 1.70
C ARG A 409 -13.24 40.14 1.05
N VAL A 410 -13.61 39.42 0.00
CA VAL A 410 -14.90 39.55 -0.68
C VAL A 410 -15.98 38.90 0.16
N VAL A 411 -15.65 37.83 0.90
CA VAL A 411 -16.58 37.11 1.77
C VAL A 411 -15.96 36.78 3.12
N ASP A 412 -16.66 37.13 4.19
CA ASP A 412 -16.27 36.82 5.57
C ASP A 412 -17.38 36.15 6.37
N LEU A 413 -17.07 35.08 7.09
CA LEU A 413 -18.01 34.41 8.00
C LEU A 413 -18.05 35.15 9.35
N LEU A 414 -19.12 35.90 9.59
CA LEU A 414 -19.34 36.62 10.85
C LEU A 414 -19.93 35.72 11.95
N ASP A 415 -20.85 34.83 11.58
CA ASP A 415 -21.56 33.99 12.54
C ASP A 415 -22.07 32.69 11.92
N LEU A 416 -22.09 31.62 12.71
CA LEU A 416 -22.59 30.30 12.32
C LEU A 416 -23.31 29.64 13.50
N SER A 417 -24.53 29.21 13.27
CA SER A 417 -25.27 28.34 14.19
C SER A 417 -25.80 27.13 13.43
N ALA A 418 -25.42 25.93 13.86
CA ALA A 418 -25.89 24.68 13.28
C ALA A 418 -26.53 23.81 14.37
N THR A 419 -27.59 23.08 14.01
CA THR A 419 -28.29 22.18 14.94
C THR A 419 -28.54 20.83 14.26
N SER A 420 -28.22 19.75 14.97
CA SER A 420 -28.45 18.36 14.56
C SER A 420 -28.94 17.52 15.74
N GLY A 421 -29.53 16.33 15.48
CA GLY A 421 -29.90 15.36 16.54
C GLY A 421 -31.39 15.08 16.76
N GLY A 422 -32.30 15.43 15.83
CA GLY A 422 -33.70 14.96 15.91
C GLY A 422 -34.70 15.55 14.89
N ALA A 423 -34.48 16.78 14.42
CA ALA A 423 -35.17 17.37 13.26
C ALA A 423 -34.25 17.33 12.03
N VAL A 424 -34.77 17.75 10.86
CA VAL A 424 -33.93 17.97 9.66
C VAL A 424 -32.77 18.90 10.04
N PRO A 425 -31.50 18.48 9.87
CA PRO A 425 -30.34 19.31 10.17
C PRO A 425 -30.48 20.69 9.53
N THR A 426 -30.27 21.73 10.32
CA THR A 426 -30.51 23.11 9.93
C THR A 426 -29.35 23.98 10.41
N ALA A 427 -28.95 24.95 9.60
CA ALA A 427 -27.96 25.94 9.98
C ALA A 427 -28.37 27.34 9.53
N SER A 428 -27.87 28.35 10.23
CA SER A 428 -27.95 29.76 9.88
C SER A 428 -26.56 30.35 9.84
N VAL A 429 -26.27 31.14 8.82
CA VAL A 429 -25.01 31.85 8.64
C VAL A 429 -25.23 33.34 8.50
N ARG A 430 -24.24 34.11 8.93
CA ARG A 430 -24.12 35.55 8.70
C ARG A 430 -22.79 35.81 8.04
N LEU A 431 -22.84 36.33 6.81
CA LEU A 431 -21.67 36.65 6.01
C LEU A 431 -21.56 38.16 5.85
N ASP A 432 -20.35 38.69 5.84
CA ASP A 432 -20.04 39.97 5.23
C ASP A 432 -19.66 39.69 3.77
N VAL A 433 -20.32 40.34 2.81
CA VAL A 433 -20.03 40.18 1.38
C VAL A 433 -19.82 41.57 0.79
N ASP A 434 -18.57 41.91 0.44
CA ASP A 434 -18.16 43.24 -0.01
C ASP A 434 -18.63 44.40 0.91
N GLY A 435 -18.62 44.19 2.23
CA GLY A 435 -19.07 45.17 3.23
C GLY A 435 -20.59 45.17 3.49
N GLU A 436 -21.35 44.28 2.84
CA GLU A 436 -22.79 44.09 3.08
C GLU A 436 -23.07 42.81 3.89
N GLU A 437 -23.76 42.98 5.00
CA GLU A 437 -24.14 41.86 5.86
C GLU A 437 -25.32 41.06 5.27
N ARG A 438 -25.10 39.76 5.03
CA ARG A 438 -26.10 38.83 4.49
C ARG A 438 -26.37 37.70 5.47
N VAL A 439 -27.65 37.36 5.64
CA VAL A 439 -28.10 36.29 6.53
C VAL A 439 -28.92 35.30 5.73
N ALA A 440 -28.60 34.02 5.87
CA ALA A 440 -29.37 32.93 5.28
C ALA A 440 -29.40 31.71 6.20
N SER A 441 -30.30 30.79 5.87
CA SER A 441 -30.47 29.53 6.57
C SER A 441 -30.67 28.42 5.57
N GLY A 442 -30.14 27.24 5.87
CA GLY A 442 -30.21 26.07 5.00
C GLY A 442 -30.51 24.80 5.78
N THR A 443 -30.97 23.78 5.07
CA THR A 443 -31.19 22.43 5.59
C THR A 443 -30.37 21.42 4.81
N GLY A 444 -29.97 20.32 5.43
CA GLY A 444 -29.16 19.31 4.76
C GLY A 444 -29.24 17.93 5.41
N SER A 445 -28.48 17.00 4.86
CA SER A 445 -28.28 15.64 5.36
C SER A 445 -27.51 15.59 6.70
N GLY A 446 -26.76 16.65 7.01
CA GLY A 446 -26.01 16.85 8.25
C GLY A 446 -25.79 18.33 8.58
N PRO A 447 -25.17 18.67 9.73
CA PRO A 447 -24.94 20.05 10.14
C PRO A 447 -24.00 20.80 9.19
N VAL A 448 -22.99 20.12 8.64
CA VAL A 448 -22.09 20.68 7.61
C VAL A 448 -22.89 21.00 6.35
N ASP A 449 -23.58 20.02 5.76
CA ASP A 449 -24.38 20.20 4.54
C ASP A 449 -25.45 21.30 4.67
N ALA A 450 -26.10 21.39 5.84
CA ALA A 450 -27.04 22.45 6.14
C ALA A 450 -26.39 23.84 6.17
N ALA A 451 -25.19 23.95 6.74
CA ALA A 451 -24.44 25.20 6.79
C ALA A 451 -23.89 25.60 5.42
N VAL A 452 -23.42 24.64 4.62
CA VAL A 452 -22.99 24.89 3.23
C VAL A 452 -24.15 25.37 2.38
N SER A 453 -25.33 24.75 2.53
CA SER A 453 -26.55 25.21 1.85
C SER A 453 -26.91 26.65 2.24
N ALA A 454 -26.77 27.00 3.52
CA ALA A 454 -26.98 28.36 4.01
C ALA A 454 -25.96 29.36 3.41
N VAL A 455 -24.68 28.99 3.33
CA VAL A 455 -23.63 29.80 2.69
C VAL A 455 -23.94 30.04 1.21
N ARG A 456 -24.30 28.97 0.48
CA ARG A 456 -24.68 29.07 -0.94
C ARG A 456 -25.87 30.01 -1.14
N GLU A 457 -26.87 29.95 -0.27
CA GLU A 457 -28.04 30.83 -0.35
C GLU A 457 -27.69 32.29 -0.02
N ALA A 458 -26.82 32.55 0.97
CA ALA A 458 -26.36 33.90 1.29
C ALA A 458 -25.54 34.54 0.16
N LEU A 459 -24.73 33.73 -0.54
CA LEU A 459 -23.86 34.17 -1.63
C LEU A 459 -24.57 34.22 -2.99
N GLY A 460 -25.64 33.45 -3.19
CA GLY A 460 -26.39 33.40 -4.45
C GLY A 460 -25.49 32.96 -5.61
N SER A 461 -25.45 33.74 -6.71
CA SER A 461 -24.62 33.45 -7.88
C SER A 461 -23.11 33.53 -7.63
N MET A 462 -22.68 34.07 -6.48
CA MET A 462 -21.27 34.11 -6.09
C MET A 462 -20.76 32.75 -5.60
N ALA A 463 -21.65 31.82 -5.24
CA ALA A 463 -21.30 30.48 -4.78
C ALA A 463 -21.18 29.43 -5.90
N ASP A 464 -21.07 29.86 -7.16
CA ASP A 464 -20.92 28.98 -8.32
C ASP A 464 -19.52 28.35 -8.36
N ALA A 465 -19.29 27.41 -7.45
CA ALA A 465 -18.06 26.65 -7.28
C ALA A 465 -18.40 25.21 -6.85
N GLU A 466 -17.70 24.24 -7.43
CA GLU A 466 -17.82 22.82 -7.14
C GLU A 466 -16.85 22.44 -6.01
N LEU A 467 -17.30 21.55 -5.13
CA LEU A 467 -16.44 20.95 -4.11
C LEU A 467 -15.80 19.71 -4.73
N GLU A 468 -14.50 19.77 -5.01
CA GLU A 468 -13.76 18.67 -5.61
C GLU A 468 -13.29 17.66 -4.56
N SER A 469 -12.73 18.15 -3.45
CA SER A 469 -12.31 17.31 -2.34
C SER A 469 -12.70 17.89 -0.98
N TYR A 470 -12.99 16.99 -0.04
CA TYR A 470 -13.29 17.30 1.35
C TYR A 470 -12.68 16.22 2.22
N HIS A 471 -11.71 16.60 3.04
CA HIS A 471 -11.00 15.70 3.94
C HIS A 471 -11.09 16.20 5.38
N VAL A 472 -11.21 15.26 6.31
CA VAL A 472 -11.33 15.57 7.74
C VAL A 472 -10.39 14.66 8.50
N ASP A 473 -9.40 15.27 9.15
CA ASP A 473 -8.45 14.58 10.01
C ASP A 473 -8.64 14.98 11.46
N ALA A 474 -8.61 13.98 12.34
CA ALA A 474 -8.49 14.23 13.78
C ALA A 474 -7.01 14.43 14.13
N VAL A 475 -6.64 15.63 14.54
CA VAL A 475 -5.23 15.99 14.85
C VAL A 475 -4.78 15.38 16.17
N THR A 476 -5.70 15.21 17.12
CA THR A 476 -5.41 14.69 18.47
C THR A 476 -6.47 13.70 18.94
N GLY A 477 -6.07 12.74 19.79
CA GLY A 477 -6.99 11.84 20.46
C GLY A 477 -7.51 12.42 21.79
N GLY A 478 -8.81 12.30 22.07
CA GLY A 478 -9.44 12.76 23.31
C GLY A 478 -10.76 13.49 23.07
N THR A 479 -11.45 13.92 24.13
CA THR A 479 -12.72 14.69 24.03
C THR A 479 -12.53 16.15 23.60
N ASP A 480 -11.28 16.63 23.59
CA ASP A 480 -10.90 17.98 23.18
C ASP A 480 -10.12 17.95 21.85
N ALA A 481 -10.40 16.94 21.01
CA ALA A 481 -9.73 16.75 19.73
C ALA A 481 -9.94 17.98 18.82
N VAL A 482 -8.83 18.50 18.28
CA VAL A 482 -8.88 19.49 17.20
C VAL A 482 -9.01 18.72 15.89
N VAL A 483 -9.91 19.17 15.04
CA VAL A 483 -10.16 18.58 13.73
C VAL A 483 -9.60 19.53 12.68
N THR A 484 -8.81 19.00 11.75
CA THR A 484 -8.40 19.70 10.54
C THR A 484 -9.34 19.32 9.43
N VAL A 485 -9.96 20.32 8.80
CA VAL A 485 -10.79 20.14 7.62
C VAL A 485 -10.07 20.78 6.44
N GLU A 486 -9.82 19.98 5.42
CA GLU A 486 -9.26 20.39 4.14
C GLU A 486 -10.34 20.33 3.07
N VAL A 487 -10.40 21.36 2.24
CA VAL A 487 -11.42 21.55 1.22
C VAL A 487 -10.73 22.03 -0.06
N THR A 488 -10.95 21.33 -1.16
CA THR A 488 -10.59 21.82 -2.50
C THR A 488 -11.85 22.23 -3.24
N MET A 489 -11.92 23.49 -3.66
CA MET A 489 -13.03 24.03 -4.44
C MET A 489 -12.58 24.48 -5.81
N VAL A 490 -13.41 24.22 -6.82
CA VAL A 490 -13.14 24.51 -8.23
C VAL A 490 -14.19 25.47 -8.76
N ARG A 491 -13.76 26.51 -9.46
CA ARG A 491 -14.65 27.42 -10.20
C ARG A 491 -14.00 27.78 -11.53
N ASN A 492 -14.73 27.56 -12.62
CA ASN A 492 -14.17 27.65 -13.98
C ASN A 492 -12.92 26.75 -14.09
N ASP A 493 -11.80 27.28 -14.59
CA ASP A 493 -10.53 26.56 -14.73
C ASP A 493 -9.59 26.73 -13.53
N ARG A 494 -10.12 27.12 -12.35
CA ARG A 494 -9.32 27.42 -11.15
C ARG A 494 -9.74 26.52 -9.99
N SER A 495 -8.76 25.94 -9.30
CA SER A 495 -8.93 25.22 -8.05
C SER A 495 -8.24 25.96 -6.91
N VAL A 496 -8.78 25.84 -5.71
CA VAL A 496 -8.21 26.39 -4.48
C VAL A 496 -8.40 25.37 -3.36
N THR A 497 -7.29 25.01 -2.72
CA THR A 497 -7.29 24.20 -1.51
C THR A 497 -7.15 25.08 -0.27
N VAL A 498 -8.00 24.87 0.72
CA VAL A 498 -7.96 25.55 2.02
C VAL A 498 -8.09 24.53 3.12
N ALA A 499 -7.33 24.73 4.19
CA ALA A 499 -7.51 23.96 5.39
C ALA A 499 -7.65 24.80 6.65
N ARG A 500 -8.49 24.33 7.57
CA ARG A 500 -8.79 24.98 8.85
C ARG A 500 -8.85 23.97 9.98
N SER A 501 -8.26 24.36 11.11
CA SER A 501 -8.18 23.54 12.32
C SER A 501 -9.03 24.17 13.43
N GLU A 502 -10.12 23.50 13.84
CA GLU A 502 -10.97 23.92 14.97
C GLU A 502 -11.48 22.72 15.79
N ALA A 503 -11.95 22.97 17.01
CA ALA A 503 -12.56 21.93 17.85
C ALA A 503 -13.97 21.52 17.37
N ASP A 504 -14.69 22.43 16.71
CA ASP A 504 -15.99 22.13 16.11
C ASP A 504 -15.81 21.84 14.62
N ILE A 505 -16.02 20.57 14.24
CA ILE A 505 -15.92 20.12 12.86
C ILE A 505 -16.81 20.92 11.91
N THR A 506 -18.02 21.31 12.33
CA THR A 506 -18.96 22.04 11.48
C THR A 506 -18.41 23.42 11.16
N ARG A 507 -17.84 24.08 12.17
CA ARG A 507 -17.28 25.42 12.00
C ARG A 507 -15.98 25.40 11.20
N ALA A 508 -15.11 24.40 11.44
CA ALA A 508 -13.93 24.16 10.61
C ALA A 508 -14.30 24.01 9.13
N SER A 509 -15.27 23.15 8.81
CA SER A 509 -15.71 22.89 7.44
C SER A 509 -16.26 24.14 6.76
N VAL A 510 -17.17 24.86 7.43
CA VAL A 510 -17.80 26.05 6.84
C VAL A 510 -16.78 27.15 6.63
N LYS A 511 -15.86 27.35 7.57
CA LYS A 511 -14.82 28.37 7.45
C LYS A 511 -13.84 28.05 6.32
N ALA A 512 -13.42 26.79 6.19
CA ALA A 512 -12.58 26.36 5.08
C ALA A 512 -13.26 26.60 3.72
N MET A 513 -14.55 26.27 3.60
CA MET A 513 -15.30 26.53 2.36
C MET A 513 -15.52 28.01 2.07
N VAL A 514 -15.83 28.84 3.09
CA VAL A 514 -15.96 30.29 2.91
C VAL A 514 -14.64 30.90 2.46
N ASP A 515 -13.52 30.52 3.09
CA ASP A 515 -12.20 31.00 2.69
C ASP A 515 -11.79 30.50 1.28
N ALA A 516 -12.18 29.29 0.89
CA ALA A 516 -11.95 28.80 -0.48
C ALA A 516 -12.78 29.60 -1.51
N LEU A 517 -14.04 29.90 -1.19
CA LEU A 517 -14.91 30.73 -2.02
C LEU A 517 -14.41 32.17 -2.13
N ASP A 518 -13.96 32.76 -1.03
CA ASP A 518 -13.36 34.10 -0.99
C ASP A 518 -12.16 34.19 -1.94
N ARG A 519 -11.26 33.20 -1.92
CA ARG A 519 -10.10 33.13 -2.83
C ARG A 519 -10.49 33.00 -4.28
N LEU A 520 -11.47 32.15 -4.59
CA LEU A 520 -11.98 31.99 -5.96
C LEU A 520 -12.63 33.29 -6.46
N LEU A 521 -13.32 34.03 -5.60
CA LEU A 521 -13.97 35.30 -5.93
C LEU A 521 -12.97 36.47 -6.07
N ALA A 522 -11.98 36.59 -5.18
CA ALA A 522 -10.97 37.63 -5.23
C ALA A 522 -10.11 37.55 -6.50
N ALA A 523 -9.83 36.33 -6.97
CA ALA A 523 -9.07 36.10 -8.19
C ALA A 523 -9.80 36.52 -9.47
N ASP A 524 -11.14 36.59 -9.45
CA ASP A 524 -11.96 37.09 -10.57
C ASP A 524 -11.97 38.63 -10.65
N GLN A 525 -11.59 39.33 -9.57
CA GLN A 525 -11.57 40.79 -9.51
C GLN A 525 -10.23 41.41 -9.95
N GLN A 526 -9.17 40.62 -10.14
CA GLN A 526 -7.91 41.13 -10.70
C GLN A 526 -8.03 41.33 -12.23
N PRO A 527 -7.77 42.55 -12.76
CA PRO A 527 -7.73 42.75 -14.20
C PRO A 527 -6.58 41.94 -14.79
N LEU A 528 -6.85 41.17 -15.84
CA LEU A 528 -5.80 40.65 -16.73
C LEU A 528 -4.88 41.81 -17.12
N ALA A 529 -3.59 41.69 -16.79
CA ALA A 529 -2.57 42.63 -17.25
C ALA A 529 -2.70 42.78 -18.78
N PRO A 530 -2.62 44.02 -19.33
CA PRO A 530 -2.68 44.19 -20.78
C PRO A 530 -1.54 43.39 -21.41
N ALA A 531 -1.89 42.53 -22.37
CA ALA A 531 -0.91 41.86 -23.21
C ALA A 531 -0.08 42.94 -23.91
N ASP A 532 1.23 42.97 -23.66
CA ASP A 532 2.16 43.78 -24.43
C ASP A 532 2.16 43.27 -25.89
N ASP A 533 1.73 44.14 -26.80
CA ASP A 533 1.76 43.98 -28.27
C ASP A 533 3.20 43.94 -28.84
#